data_AF-A0A4R9J3Z0-F1
#
_entry.id   AF-A0A4R9J3Z0-F1
#
_cell.length_a   1.000
_cell.length_b   1.000
_cell.length_c   1.000
_cell.angle_alpha   90.00
_cell.angle_beta   90.00
_cell.angle_gamma   90.00
#
_symmetry.space_group_name_H-M   'P 1'
#
loop_
_entity.id
_entity.type
_entity.pdbx_description
1 polymer ?
#
loop_
_entity_poly.entity_id
_entity_poly.type
_entity_poly.pdbx_seq_one_letter_code
_entity_poly.pdbx_strand_id
1 'polypeptide(L)'
;MSEETANPSAKTPRYKRHLANYLIDKDFQLRFFLNFSLLFIFGLLLTLGFLFWIHSTKYDKGVVFRLRQDTVKVYQKGFEIVNGEEKDKFVEKELALPDYDHGLDLFSIQFKGILLFSMLYLLLSAIFVLVYSHKMAGPIYNIKKNLKLLLEGKDVDKIRIRSGDEFQDLADLLNELIDKKIHGKKN
;
A
#
# COMPACT_ATOMS: atom_id res chain seq x y z
N MET A 1 -6.90 -60.75 37.28
CA MET A 1 -5.74 -60.06 36.70
C MET A 1 -5.79 -60.29 35.21
N SER A 2 -6.21 -59.28 34.46
CA SER A 2 -6.12 -59.21 33.00
C SER A 2 -6.48 -57.77 32.63
N GLU A 3 -5.44 -56.95 32.53
CA GLU A 3 -5.48 -55.56 32.10
C GLU A 3 -6.07 -55.47 30.69
N GLU A 4 -7.14 -54.69 30.55
CA GLU A 4 -7.69 -54.30 29.26
C GLU A 4 -6.90 -53.07 28.78
N THR A 5 -5.93 -53.29 27.90
CA THR A 5 -5.04 -52.24 27.40
C THR A 5 -5.81 -51.30 26.46
N ALA A 6 -5.97 -50.04 26.89
CA ALA A 6 -6.54 -48.97 26.09
C ALA A 6 -5.71 -48.69 24.83
N ASN A 7 -6.37 -48.70 23.67
CA ASN A 7 -5.78 -48.45 22.34
C ASN A 7 -5.58 -46.93 22.10
N PRO A 8 -4.35 -46.41 21.96
CA PRO A 8 -4.10 -44.97 21.83
C PRO A 8 -3.80 -44.61 20.37
N SER A 9 -4.79 -44.65 19.47
CA SER A 9 -4.59 -44.07 18.13
C SER A 9 -5.89 -43.69 17.41
N ALA A 10 -6.73 -42.86 18.02
CA ALA A 10 -7.72 -42.09 17.28
C ALA A 10 -7.08 -40.75 16.85
N LYS A 11 -6.42 -40.73 15.68
CA LYS A 11 -5.99 -39.48 15.04
C LYS A 11 -7.23 -38.68 14.64
N THR A 12 -7.52 -37.59 15.34
CA THR A 12 -8.58 -36.65 14.99
C THR A 12 -8.31 -36.05 13.60
N PRO A 13 -9.31 -35.99 12.70
CA PRO A 13 -9.12 -35.42 11.38
C PRO A 13 -8.83 -33.92 11.52
N ARG A 14 -7.63 -33.52 11.08
CA ARG A 14 -7.17 -32.12 11.09
C ARG A 14 -7.98 -31.35 10.05
N TYR A 15 -9.03 -30.66 10.50
CA TYR A 15 -9.89 -29.81 9.66
C TYR A 15 -9.04 -28.75 8.94
N LYS A 16 -8.77 -28.98 7.65
CA LYS A 16 -8.10 -28.01 6.78
C LYS A 16 -9.10 -26.87 6.54
N ARG A 17 -8.89 -25.73 7.21
CA ARG A 17 -9.63 -24.50 6.92
C ARG A 17 -9.36 -24.09 5.47
N HIS A 18 -10.32 -24.32 4.58
CA HIS A 18 -10.24 -23.84 3.21
C HIS A 18 -10.27 -22.31 3.21
N LEU A 19 -9.21 -21.70 2.70
CA LEU A 19 -9.07 -20.24 2.49
C LEU A 19 -10.17 -19.67 1.57
N ALA A 20 -10.88 -20.54 0.83
CA ALA A 20 -11.99 -20.17 -0.05
C ALA A 20 -13.22 -19.59 0.69
N ASN A 21 -13.33 -19.75 2.01
CA ASN A 21 -14.41 -19.17 2.81
C ASN A 21 -14.17 -17.71 3.24
N TYR A 22 -13.17 -17.02 2.69
CA TYR A 22 -12.95 -15.60 3.02
C TYR A 22 -13.93 -14.65 2.30
N LEU A 23 -14.40 -15.05 1.12
CA LEU A 23 -15.29 -14.29 0.22
C LEU A 23 -16.79 -14.44 0.56
N ILE A 24 -17.13 -14.56 1.85
CA ILE A 24 -18.52 -14.79 2.30
C ILE A 24 -19.41 -13.54 2.13
N ASP A 25 -18.84 -12.33 2.17
CA ASP A 25 -19.63 -11.08 2.17
C ASP A 25 -19.12 -10.09 1.10
N LYS A 26 -19.34 -10.46 -0.17
CA LYS A 26 -18.80 -9.74 -1.34
C LYS A 26 -19.26 -8.29 -1.42
N ASP A 27 -20.49 -7.99 -1.01
CA ASP A 27 -21.05 -6.64 -1.16
C ASP A 27 -20.45 -5.64 -0.18
N PHE A 28 -20.16 -6.06 1.05
CA PHE A 28 -19.49 -5.21 2.03
C PHE A 28 -18.00 -5.04 1.68
N GLN A 29 -17.32 -6.14 1.36
CA GLN A 29 -15.91 -6.13 0.98
C GLN A 29 -15.66 -5.29 -0.27
N LEU A 30 -16.51 -5.39 -1.29
CA LEU A 30 -16.37 -4.65 -2.55
C LEU A 30 -16.61 -3.15 -2.34
N ARG A 31 -17.63 -2.75 -1.57
CA ARG A 31 -17.86 -1.33 -1.26
C ARG A 31 -16.68 -0.72 -0.51
N PHE A 32 -16.12 -1.44 0.46
CA PHE A 32 -14.96 -0.97 1.22
C PHE A 32 -13.71 -0.89 0.35
N PHE A 33 -13.48 -1.91 -0.48
CA PHE A 33 -12.35 -1.96 -1.41
C PHE A 33 -12.42 -0.86 -2.48
N LEU A 34 -13.61 -0.59 -3.03
CA LEU A 34 -13.79 0.48 -4.02
C LEU A 34 -13.49 1.86 -3.44
N ASN A 35 -14.00 2.16 -2.24
CA ASN A 35 -13.72 3.44 -1.59
C ASN A 35 -12.22 3.62 -1.30
N PHE A 36 -11.55 2.57 -0.84
CA PHE A 36 -10.11 2.61 -0.58
C PHE A 36 -9.30 2.77 -1.88
N SER A 37 -9.71 2.06 -2.94
CA SER A 37 -9.09 2.15 -4.26
C SER A 37 -9.23 3.56 -4.85
N LEU A 38 -10.40 4.20 -4.69
CA LEU A 38 -10.62 5.59 -5.12
C LEU A 38 -9.69 6.56 -4.40
N LEU A 39 -9.55 6.43 -3.07
CA LEU A 39 -8.63 7.25 -2.28
C LEU A 39 -7.17 7.08 -2.75
N PHE A 40 -6.78 5.84 -3.04
CA PHE A 40 -5.45 5.53 -3.54
C PHE A 40 -5.20 6.12 -4.93
N ILE A 41 -6.14 5.93 -5.88
CA ILE A 41 -6.04 6.48 -7.24
C ILE A 41 -5.92 8.00 -7.17
N PHE A 42 -6.69 8.66 -6.30
CA PHE A 42 -6.59 10.10 -6.09
C PHE A 42 -5.19 10.52 -5.60
N GLY A 43 -4.62 9.82 -4.62
CA GLY A 43 -3.26 10.08 -4.15
C GLY A 43 -2.19 9.85 -5.22
N LEU A 44 -2.38 8.84 -6.07
CA LEU A 44 -1.50 8.54 -7.21
C LEU A 44 -1.57 9.65 -8.26
N LEU A 45 -2.76 10.14 -8.59
CA LEU A 45 -2.93 11.27 -9.51
C LEU A 45 -2.30 12.56 -8.96
N LEU A 46 -2.43 12.83 -7.66
CA LEU A 46 -1.77 13.98 -7.02
C LEU A 46 -0.26 13.88 -7.10
N THR A 47 0.31 12.71 -6.80
CA THR A 47 1.77 12.51 -6.84
C THR A 47 2.32 12.59 -8.26
N LEU A 48 1.64 11.98 -9.25
CA LEU A 48 2.01 12.11 -10.66
C LEU A 48 1.84 13.55 -11.17
N GLY A 49 0.77 14.24 -10.79
CA GLY A 49 0.53 15.64 -11.15
C GLY A 49 1.61 16.56 -10.59
N PHE A 50 2.01 16.36 -9.33
CA PHE A 50 3.13 17.08 -8.73
C PHE A 50 4.45 16.80 -9.44
N LEU A 51 4.73 15.53 -9.78
CA LEU A 51 5.93 15.15 -10.52
C LEU A 51 5.96 15.81 -11.91
N PHE A 52 4.83 15.79 -12.62
CA PHE A 52 4.67 16.45 -13.91
C PHE A 52 4.86 17.96 -13.80
N TRP A 53 4.36 18.59 -12.74
CA TRP A 53 4.57 20.01 -12.49
C TRP A 53 6.05 20.35 -12.24
N ILE A 54 6.77 19.54 -11.44
CA ILE A 54 8.22 19.70 -11.24
C ILE A 54 8.98 19.51 -12.56
N HIS A 55 8.61 18.51 -13.35
CA HIS A 55 9.22 18.27 -14.66
C HIS A 55 8.97 19.46 -15.60
N SER A 56 7.72 19.90 -15.75
CA SER A 56 7.36 21.05 -16.58
C SER A 56 8.10 22.33 -16.17
N THR A 57 8.13 22.64 -14.86
CA THR A 57 8.83 23.83 -14.35
C THR A 57 10.35 23.79 -14.51
N LYS A 58 10.97 22.60 -14.61
CA LYS A 58 12.41 22.46 -14.93
C LYS A 58 12.74 22.92 -16.35
N TYR A 59 11.91 22.63 -17.34
CA TYR A 59 12.18 23.03 -18.73
C TYR A 59 11.73 24.47 -19.02
N ASP A 60 10.72 24.97 -18.29
CA ASP A 60 10.19 26.32 -18.47
C ASP A 60 11.07 27.40 -17.82
N LYS A 61 11.75 27.08 -16.72
CA LYS A 61 12.69 27.98 -16.03
C LYS A 61 14.12 27.55 -16.35
N GLY A 62 14.66 28.08 -17.44
CA GLY A 62 16.01 27.80 -17.99
C GLY A 62 17.23 28.13 -17.11
N VAL A 63 17.15 27.88 -15.79
CA VAL A 63 18.20 28.14 -14.80
C VAL A 63 18.84 26.83 -14.28
N VAL A 64 18.29 25.66 -14.60
CA VAL A 64 18.93 24.38 -14.28
C VAL A 64 19.98 24.10 -15.36
N PHE A 65 21.18 24.68 -15.18
CA PHE A 65 22.44 24.33 -15.82
C PHE A 65 22.31 23.53 -17.12
N ARG A 66 21.88 24.16 -18.22
CA ARG A 66 22.40 23.70 -19.52
C ARG A 66 23.89 23.93 -19.43
N LEU A 67 24.66 22.89 -19.09
CA LEU A 67 26.10 22.92 -19.25
C LEU A 67 26.33 23.41 -20.68
N ARG A 68 27.09 24.51 -20.81
CA ARG A 68 27.43 25.06 -22.11
C ARG A 68 27.98 23.91 -22.96
N GLN A 69 27.22 23.48 -23.96
CA GLN A 69 27.65 22.45 -24.91
C GLN A 69 28.67 22.99 -25.90
N ASP A 70 28.86 24.32 -25.93
CA ASP A 70 29.90 24.96 -26.75
C ASP A 70 31.29 24.50 -26.26
N THR A 71 32.14 24.15 -27.22
CA THR A 71 33.56 23.84 -26.99
C THR A 71 34.24 25.01 -26.28
N VAL A 72 34.92 24.73 -25.16
CA VAL A 72 35.69 25.75 -24.44
C VAL A 72 37.12 25.73 -24.97
N LYS A 73 37.64 26.89 -25.35
CA LYS A 73 39.06 27.04 -25.71
C LYS A 73 39.91 26.97 -24.45
N VAL A 74 40.80 25.98 -24.37
CA VAL A 74 41.74 25.80 -23.26
C VAL A 74 43.16 25.93 -23.81
N TYR A 75 44.01 26.67 -23.11
CA TYR A 75 45.43 26.80 -23.46
C TYR A 75 46.21 25.74 -22.71
N GLN A 76 46.73 24.74 -23.43
CA GLN A 76 47.58 23.71 -22.84
C GLN A 76 49.05 24.09 -23.04
N LYS A 77 49.82 24.09 -21.94
CA LYS A 77 51.26 24.32 -21.99
C LYS A 77 51.95 23.11 -22.64
N GLY A 78 52.59 23.34 -23.78
CA GLY A 78 53.48 22.40 -24.48
C GLY A 78 54.87 23.00 -24.67
N PHE A 79 55.74 22.26 -25.34
CA PHE A 79 57.13 22.65 -25.58
C PHE A 79 57.40 22.70 -27.08
N GLU A 80 58.06 23.76 -27.54
CA GLU A 80 58.52 23.89 -28.93
C GLU A 80 60.02 24.22 -28.92
N ILE A 81 60.81 23.48 -29.69
CA ILE A 81 62.25 23.70 -29.81
C ILE A 81 62.48 24.70 -30.95
N VAL A 82 62.90 25.91 -30.62
CA VAL A 82 63.26 26.94 -31.59
C VAL A 82 64.76 27.20 -31.44
N ASN A 83 65.54 26.90 -32.48
CA ASN A 83 67.00 27.05 -32.50
C ASN A 83 67.75 26.27 -31.39
N GLY A 84 67.25 25.09 -31.02
CA GLY A 84 67.89 24.24 -30.00
C GLY A 84 67.59 24.64 -28.56
N GLU A 85 66.80 25.69 -28.33
CA GLU A 85 66.31 26.07 -27.01
C GLU A 85 64.85 25.65 -26.83
N GLU A 86 64.55 24.99 -25.71
CA GLU A 86 63.20 24.60 -25.33
C GLU A 86 62.42 25.82 -24.85
N LYS A 87 61.35 26.18 -25.56
CA LYS A 87 60.47 27.28 -25.19
C LYS A 87 59.07 26.78 -24.90
N ASP A 88 58.47 27.40 -23.88
CA ASP A 88 57.07 27.16 -23.54
C ASP A 88 56.16 27.67 -24.66
N LYS A 89 55.32 26.80 -25.20
CA LYS A 89 54.29 27.14 -26.18
C LYS A 89 52.91 26.78 -25.64
N PHE A 90 52.03 27.77 -25.52
CA PHE A 90 50.63 27.53 -25.21
C PHE A 90 49.88 27.17 -26.50
N VAL A 91 49.41 25.94 -26.59
CA VAL A 91 48.61 25.46 -27.73
C VAL A 91 47.14 25.59 -27.38
N GLU A 92 46.39 26.31 -28.22
CA GLU A 92 44.93 26.37 -28.14
C GLU A 92 44.35 25.00 -28.48
N LYS A 93 43.54 24.45 -27.57
CA LYS A 93 42.80 23.23 -27.79
C LYS A 93 41.33 23.44 -27.44
N GLU A 94 40.46 23.06 -28.36
CA GLU A 94 39.02 23.05 -28.13
C GLU A 94 38.67 21.80 -27.33
N LEU A 95 38.22 21.98 -26.08
CA LEU A 95 37.75 20.89 -25.23
C LEU A 95 36.23 20.86 -25.28
N ALA A 96 35.67 19.83 -25.90
CA ALA A 96 34.27 19.50 -25.76
C ALA A 96 34.05 18.93 -24.35
N LEU A 97 33.18 19.56 -23.56
CA LEU A 97 32.75 18.99 -22.29
C LEU A 97 31.96 17.70 -22.58
N PRO A 98 32.13 16.62 -21.79
CA PRO A 98 31.28 15.44 -21.91
C PRO A 98 29.82 15.86 -21.82
N ASP A 99 28.97 15.30 -22.67
CA ASP A 99 27.53 15.52 -22.57
C ASP A 99 27.03 14.80 -21.30
N TYR A 100 26.90 15.56 -20.22
CA TYR A 100 26.35 15.07 -18.95
C TYR A 100 24.81 15.07 -18.97
N ASP A 101 24.19 15.36 -20.13
CA ASP A 101 22.78 15.08 -20.38
C ASP A 101 22.58 13.57 -20.49
N HIS A 102 22.78 12.89 -19.36
CA HIS A 102 22.56 11.46 -19.25
C HIS A 102 21.09 11.22 -19.60
N GLY A 103 20.85 10.54 -20.73
CA GLY A 103 19.51 10.19 -21.27
C GLY A 103 18.64 9.31 -20.36
N LEU A 104 19.03 9.16 -19.10
CA LEU A 104 18.19 8.71 -18.01
C LEU A 104 17.63 9.95 -17.29
N ASP A 105 16.59 10.55 -17.88
CA ASP A 105 15.83 11.61 -17.23
C ASP A 105 15.46 11.15 -15.81
N LEU A 106 15.81 11.94 -14.80
CA LEU A 106 15.42 11.69 -13.40
C LEU A 106 13.92 11.39 -13.30
N PHE A 107 13.13 12.06 -14.15
CA PHE A 107 11.70 11.83 -14.31
C PHE A 107 11.36 10.41 -14.75
N SER A 108 12.08 9.85 -15.74
CA SER A 108 11.85 8.49 -16.24
C SER A 108 12.13 7.42 -15.17
N ILE A 109 13.18 7.61 -14.36
CA ILE A 109 13.53 6.72 -13.25
C ILE A 109 12.47 6.84 -12.15
N GLN A 110 12.11 8.07 -11.76
CA GLN A 110 11.11 8.33 -10.73
C GLN A 110 9.73 7.82 -11.13
N PHE A 111 9.30 8.05 -12.37
CA PHE A 111 8.00 7.60 -12.87
C PHE A 111 7.87 6.08 -12.83
N LYS A 112 8.86 5.33 -13.34
CA LYS A 112 8.87 3.87 -13.28
C LYS A 112 8.87 3.36 -11.83
N GLY A 113 9.66 3.99 -10.97
CA GLY A 113 9.72 3.67 -9.54
C GLY A 113 8.36 3.88 -8.86
N ILE A 114 7.75 5.06 -9.03
CA ILE A 114 6.43 5.38 -8.48
C ILE A 114 5.40 4.35 -8.95
N LEU A 115 5.35 4.04 -10.25
CA LEU A 115 4.38 3.09 -10.79
C LEU A 115 4.56 1.68 -10.18
N LEU A 116 5.81 1.20 -10.07
CA LEU A 116 6.12 -0.08 -9.43
C LEU A 116 5.69 -0.10 -7.95
N PHE A 117 6.10 0.89 -7.17
CA PHE A 117 5.77 0.98 -5.74
C PHE A 117 4.27 1.18 -5.53
N SER A 118 3.60 1.95 -6.38
CA SER A 118 2.15 2.11 -6.37
C SER A 118 1.42 0.79 -6.62
N MET A 119 1.89 -0.01 -7.59
CA MET A 119 1.31 -1.33 -7.86
C MET A 119 1.51 -2.30 -6.69
N LEU A 120 2.70 -2.32 -6.10
CA LEU A 120 2.99 -3.13 -4.90
C LEU A 120 2.13 -2.70 -3.72
N TYR A 121 2.02 -1.39 -3.48
CA TYR A 121 1.18 -0.84 -2.41
C TYR A 121 -0.30 -1.18 -2.63
N LEU A 122 -0.81 -1.06 -3.86
CA LEU A 122 -2.17 -1.49 -4.20
C LEU A 122 -2.41 -2.95 -3.83
N LEU A 123 -1.48 -3.84 -4.19
CA LEU A 123 -1.61 -5.26 -3.91
C LEU A 123 -1.61 -5.55 -2.40
N LEU A 124 -0.66 -4.96 -1.65
CA LEU A 124 -0.61 -5.09 -0.19
C LEU A 124 -1.87 -4.55 0.48
N SER A 125 -2.31 -3.36 0.07
CA SER A 125 -3.49 -2.72 0.63
C SER A 125 -4.77 -3.48 0.29
N ALA A 126 -4.88 -4.06 -0.89
CA ALA A 126 -5.99 -4.94 -1.27
C ALA A 126 -6.09 -6.14 -0.33
N ILE A 127 -4.96 -6.81 -0.07
CA ILE A 127 -4.91 -7.94 0.87
C ILE A 127 -5.33 -7.47 2.27
N PHE A 128 -4.77 -6.34 2.74
CA PHE A 128 -5.11 -5.79 4.04
C PHE A 128 -6.60 -5.45 4.17
N VAL A 129 -7.18 -4.76 3.18
CA VAL A 129 -8.60 -4.37 3.17
C VAL A 129 -9.50 -5.59 3.14
N LEU A 130 -9.17 -6.60 2.33
CA LEU A 130 -9.92 -7.85 2.31
C LEU A 130 -9.90 -8.51 3.69
N VAL A 131 -8.72 -8.63 4.30
CA VAL A 131 -8.54 -9.22 5.63
C VAL A 131 -9.34 -8.47 6.69
N TYR A 132 -9.20 -7.15 6.72
CA TYR A 132 -9.85 -6.32 7.72
C TYR A 132 -11.37 -6.30 7.57
N SER A 133 -11.86 -6.20 6.32
CA SER A 133 -13.29 -6.20 6.02
C SER A 133 -13.99 -7.48 6.49
N HIS A 134 -13.31 -8.63 6.40
CA HIS A 134 -13.84 -9.89 6.92
C HIS A 134 -13.99 -9.91 8.45
N LYS A 135 -13.08 -9.25 9.20
CA LYS A 135 -13.20 -9.10 10.66
C LYS A 135 -14.39 -8.25 11.08
N MET A 136 -14.97 -7.48 10.16
CA MET A 136 -16.12 -6.59 10.40
C MET A 136 -17.44 -7.21 9.93
N ALA A 137 -17.45 -7.84 8.75
CA ALA A 137 -18.67 -8.32 8.10
C ALA A 137 -19.42 -9.38 8.95
N GLY A 138 -18.70 -10.36 9.48
CA GLY A 138 -19.29 -11.41 10.32
C GLY A 138 -20.01 -10.88 11.56
N PRO A 139 -19.34 -10.07 12.41
CA PRO A 139 -19.98 -9.45 13.56
C PRO A 139 -21.18 -8.56 13.21
N ILE A 140 -21.06 -7.73 12.16
CA ILE A 140 -22.16 -6.86 11.70
C ILE A 140 -23.38 -7.69 11.30
N TYR A 141 -23.18 -8.77 10.53
CA TYR A 141 -24.25 -9.66 10.14
C TYR A 141 -24.94 -10.28 11.37
N ASN A 142 -24.17 -10.75 12.35
CA ASN A 142 -24.70 -11.33 13.57
C ASN A 142 -25.51 -10.30 14.38
N ILE A 143 -24.99 -9.10 14.58
CA ILE A 143 -25.69 -8.01 15.27
C ILE A 143 -27.01 -7.70 14.55
N LYS A 144 -26.97 -7.49 13.23
CA LYS A 144 -28.16 -7.15 12.44
C LYS A 144 -29.22 -8.26 12.51
N LYS A 145 -28.80 -9.53 12.47
CA LYS A 145 -29.68 -10.68 12.59
C LYS A 145 -30.39 -10.71 13.94
N ASN A 146 -29.66 -10.55 15.05
CA ASN A 146 -30.25 -10.57 16.39
C ASN A 146 -31.17 -9.37 16.64
N LEU A 147 -30.77 -8.18 16.19
CA LEU A 147 -31.64 -7.00 16.24
C LEU A 147 -32.95 -7.21 15.46
N LYS A 148 -32.90 -7.88 14.30
CA LYS A 148 -34.12 -8.19 13.55
C LYS A 148 -35.03 -9.17 14.29
N LEU A 149 -34.46 -10.20 14.92
CA LEU A 149 -35.22 -11.14 15.75
C LEU A 149 -35.91 -10.43 16.93
N LEU A 150 -35.21 -9.49 17.57
CA LEU A 150 -35.77 -8.64 18.63
C LEU A 150 -36.93 -7.77 18.15
N LEU A 151 -36.77 -7.15 16.97
CA LEU A 151 -37.84 -6.35 16.36
C LEU A 151 -39.07 -7.20 16.00
N GLU A 152 -38.88 -8.48 15.72
CA GLU A 152 -39.96 -9.46 15.51
C GLU A 152 -40.57 -9.98 16.83
N GLY A 153 -40.11 -9.50 17.99
CA GLY A 153 -40.59 -9.92 19.30
C GLY A 153 -40.10 -11.31 19.73
N LYS A 154 -39.10 -11.87 19.03
CA LYS A 154 -38.50 -13.15 19.38
C LYS A 154 -37.43 -12.97 20.44
N ASP A 155 -37.31 -13.97 21.29
CA ASP A 155 -36.21 -14.03 22.26
C ASP A 155 -34.89 -14.28 21.52
N VAL A 156 -33.80 -13.65 21.98
CA VAL A 156 -32.46 -13.84 21.43
C VAL A 156 -31.47 -14.06 22.55
N ASP A 157 -30.57 -15.02 22.31
CA ASP A 157 -29.43 -15.24 23.19
C ASP A 157 -28.42 -14.08 23.11
N LYS A 158 -27.48 -14.04 24.07
CA LYS A 158 -26.39 -13.06 24.09
C LYS A 158 -25.62 -13.05 22.77
N ILE A 159 -25.51 -11.87 22.19
CA ILE A 159 -24.71 -11.58 21.00
C ILE A 159 -23.23 -11.72 21.37
N ARG A 160 -22.56 -12.75 20.84
CA ARG A 160 -21.12 -12.97 21.06
C ARG A 160 -20.33 -12.70 19.78
N ILE A 161 -19.23 -11.99 19.92
CA ILE A 161 -18.24 -11.71 18.87
C ILE A 161 -16.92 -12.37 19.27
N ARG A 162 -16.13 -12.85 18.30
CA ARG A 162 -14.81 -13.46 18.62
C ARG A 162 -13.85 -12.37 19.12
N SER A 163 -12.93 -12.72 20.03
CA SER A 163 -11.93 -11.80 20.61
C SER A 163 -10.99 -11.11 19.61
N GLY A 164 -10.91 -11.64 18.38
CA GLY A 164 -10.15 -11.04 17.30
C GLY A 164 -10.94 -10.14 16.37
N ASP A 165 -12.27 -10.08 16.44
CA ASP A 165 -13.11 -9.30 15.51
C ASP A 165 -13.47 -7.92 16.07
N GLU A 166 -13.92 -7.03 15.18
CA GLU A 166 -14.38 -5.69 15.55
C GLU A 166 -15.76 -5.73 16.21
N PHE A 167 -16.14 -4.63 16.87
CA PHE A 167 -17.47 -4.38 17.49
C PHE A 167 -17.79 -5.15 18.79
N GLN A 168 -16.78 -5.67 19.50
CA GLN A 168 -16.99 -6.35 20.79
C GLN A 168 -17.73 -5.47 21.81
N ASP A 169 -17.26 -4.24 22.03
CA ASP A 169 -17.90 -3.28 22.94
C ASP A 169 -19.36 -2.99 22.56
N LEU A 170 -19.65 -2.96 21.25
CA LEU A 170 -21.02 -2.77 20.75
C LEU A 170 -21.90 -3.98 21.06
N ALA A 171 -21.39 -5.21 20.90
CA ALA A 171 -22.13 -6.40 21.29
C ALA A 171 -22.39 -6.45 22.80
N ASP A 172 -21.42 -6.08 23.63
CA ASP A 172 -21.58 -6.04 25.07
C ASP A 172 -22.63 -5.01 25.50
N LEU A 173 -22.59 -3.82 24.92
CA LEU A 173 -23.61 -2.79 25.16
C LEU A 173 -25.01 -3.25 24.73
N LEU A 174 -25.12 -3.92 23.58
CA LEU A 174 -26.39 -4.48 23.11
C LEU A 174 -26.91 -5.57 24.05
N ASN A 175 -26.04 -6.45 24.55
CA ASN A 175 -26.41 -7.46 25.53
C ASN A 175 -26.91 -6.83 26.83
N GLU A 176 -26.25 -5.78 27.33
CA GLU A 176 -26.70 -5.06 28.51
C GLU A 176 -28.08 -4.42 28.30
N LEU A 177 -28.32 -3.84 27.12
CA LEU A 177 -29.62 -3.27 26.77
C LEU A 177 -30.73 -4.32 26.75
N ILE A 178 -30.48 -5.49 26.15
CA ILE A 178 -31.42 -6.61 26.07
C ILE A 178 -31.73 -7.12 27.48
N ASP A 179 -30.70 -7.37 28.30
CA ASP A 179 -30.84 -7.82 29.68
C ASP A 179 -31.68 -6.83 30.51
N LYS A 180 -31.41 -5.52 30.41
CA LYS A 180 -32.13 -4.50 31.19
C LYS A 180 -33.56 -4.23 30.72
N LYS A 181 -33.80 -4.10 29.41
CA LYS A 181 -35.11 -3.62 28.90
C LYS A 181 -36.06 -4.73 28.49
N ILE A 182 -35.55 -5.91 28.15
CA ILE A 182 -36.37 -7.01 27.64
C ILE A 182 -36.53 -8.08 28.72
N HIS A 183 -35.43 -8.54 29.31
CA HIS A 183 -35.50 -9.50 30.41
C HIS A 183 -35.86 -8.86 31.75
N GLY A 184 -35.38 -7.64 32.02
CA GLY A 184 -35.74 -6.87 33.22
C GLY A 184 -37.21 -6.43 33.31
N LYS A 185 -37.98 -6.54 32.21
CA LYS A 185 -39.43 -6.25 32.18
C LYS A 185 -40.30 -7.48 32.44
N LYS A 186 -39.70 -8.67 32.50
CA LYS A 186 -40.38 -9.97 32.64
C LYS A 186 -40.51 -10.43 34.10
N ASN A 187 -39.99 -9.64 35.05
CA ASN A 187 -40.17 -9.79 36.50
C ASN A 187 -41.07 -8.67 37.04
#